data_AF-I9P4Q7-F1
#
_entry.id   AF-I9P4Q7-F1
#
_cell.length_a   1.000
_cell.length_b   1.000
_cell.length_c   1.000
_cell.angle_alpha   90.00
_cell.angle_beta   90.00
_cell.angle_gamma   90.00
#
_symmetry.space_group_name_H-M   'P 1'
#
loop_
_entity.id
_entity.type
_entity.pdbx_description
1 polymer ?
#
loop_
_entity_poly.entity_id
_entity_poly.type
_entity_poly.pdbx_seq_one_letter_code
_entity_poly.pdbx_strand_id
1 'polypeptide(L)'
;MQLVVREASAGPFLSQVLQQALSEQQLSALQLQQIKSKAVLMSLKFADKFYNKYKMHLLEQAAYDVIGITSLGLRALSDGDQQQALQALLSQEGIVKPFQKGWSMLSAVSRKTPGKNSLYGEVDEQLLQQVSSPPDAEDWPGWHAYQQALTEHHRHQAMQLLRQQFYQKQVFDEFEHFSLEEVLAEVVLYRAICSGDKVRQDLKKRLRQINLAEHWFSETYLLLQTEAVLSELPAENAAAIRADLGQHFIPALLRTLQFCRDYQSLQQTDATPEKLDAFEHKHGLQSPLLGWPHYLEL
;
A
#
# COMPACT_ATOMS: atom_id res chain seq x y z
N MET A 1 20.87 -24.86 -33.94
CA MET A 1 21.24 -23.98 -32.82
C MET A 1 20.62 -22.62 -33.11
N GLN A 2 19.40 -22.37 -32.62
CA GLN A 2 18.71 -21.11 -32.84
C GLN A 2 19.34 -20.05 -31.92
N LEU A 3 19.88 -19.00 -32.52
CA LEU A 3 20.31 -17.79 -31.84
C LEU A 3 19.06 -17.13 -31.24
N VAL A 4 18.83 -17.34 -29.94
CA VAL A 4 17.85 -16.57 -29.19
C VAL A 4 18.42 -15.15 -29.07
N VAL A 5 17.91 -14.26 -29.91
CA VAL A 5 18.16 -12.81 -29.80
C VAL A 5 17.46 -12.38 -28.51
N ARG A 6 18.23 -12.15 -27.44
CA ARG A 6 17.70 -11.62 -26.18
C ARG A 6 17.23 -10.20 -26.43
N GLU A 7 15.98 -9.89 -26.09
CA GLU A 7 15.50 -8.50 -26.14
C GLU A 7 16.29 -7.64 -25.15
N ALA A 8 16.63 -6.41 -25.54
CA ALA A 8 17.44 -5.49 -24.74
C ALA A 8 16.77 -5.04 -23.41
N SER A 9 15.50 -5.41 -23.21
CA SER A 9 14.67 -5.08 -22.05
C SER A 9 14.47 -6.24 -21.07
N ALA A 10 15.16 -7.37 -21.26
CA ALA A 10 15.02 -8.54 -20.39
C ALA A 10 15.78 -8.39 -19.05
N GLY A 11 15.18 -8.90 -17.97
CA GLY A 11 15.82 -9.04 -16.66
C GLY A 11 15.82 -7.80 -15.77
N PRO A 12 16.64 -7.79 -14.70
CA PRO A 12 16.65 -6.68 -13.73
C PRO A 12 17.21 -5.39 -14.35
N PHE A 13 16.68 -4.24 -13.92
CA PHE A 13 16.99 -2.93 -14.54
C PHE A 13 18.49 -2.62 -14.60
N LEU A 14 19.28 -3.04 -13.59
CA LEU A 14 20.74 -2.93 -13.63
C LEU A 14 21.34 -3.66 -14.85
N SER A 15 20.90 -4.89 -15.12
CA SER A 15 21.38 -5.68 -16.26
C SER A 15 20.98 -5.05 -17.59
N GLN A 16 19.75 -4.53 -17.70
CA GLN A 16 19.28 -3.83 -18.90
C GLN A 16 20.16 -2.62 -19.22
N VAL A 17 20.43 -1.76 -18.22
CA VAL A 17 21.29 -0.56 -18.36
C VAL A 17 22.70 -0.95 -18.81
N LEU A 18 23.30 -1.97 -18.19
CA LEU A 18 24.64 -2.41 -18.54
C LEU A 18 24.70 -3.03 -19.95
N GLN A 19 23.70 -3.83 -20.33
CA GLN A 19 23.64 -4.45 -21.66
C GLN A 19 23.46 -3.40 -22.75
N GLN A 20 22.55 -2.46 -22.56
CA GLN A 20 22.35 -1.37 -23.51
C GLN A 20 23.62 -0.51 -23.63
N ALA A 21 24.22 -0.08 -22.51
CA ALA A 21 25.41 0.75 -22.54
C ALA A 21 26.61 0.05 -23.23
N LEU A 22 26.71 -1.28 -23.12
CA LEU A 22 27.68 -2.06 -23.89
C LEU A 22 27.34 -2.08 -25.38
N SER A 23 26.07 -2.29 -25.74
CA SER A 23 25.62 -2.32 -27.13
C SER A 23 25.80 -0.96 -27.84
N GLU A 24 25.61 0.13 -27.10
CA GLU A 24 25.75 1.51 -27.56
C GLU A 24 27.20 2.04 -27.43
N GLN A 25 28.15 1.20 -26.98
CA GLN A 25 29.56 1.55 -26.75
C GLN A 25 29.77 2.74 -25.78
N GLN A 26 28.80 2.99 -24.90
CA GLN A 26 28.87 4.01 -23.85
C GLN A 26 29.58 3.51 -22.59
N LEU A 27 29.77 2.20 -22.46
CA LEU A 27 30.45 1.56 -21.34
C LEU A 27 31.69 0.78 -21.79
N SER A 28 32.86 1.19 -21.31
CA SER A 28 34.11 0.45 -21.57
C SER A 28 34.23 -0.82 -20.72
N ALA A 29 35.06 -1.77 -21.18
CA ALA A 29 35.34 -2.99 -20.43
C ALA A 29 35.94 -2.72 -19.03
N LEU A 30 36.76 -1.67 -18.91
CA LEU A 30 37.36 -1.27 -17.62
C LEU A 30 36.28 -0.74 -16.65
N GLN A 31 35.39 0.13 -17.13
CA GLN A 31 34.28 0.64 -16.31
C GLN A 31 33.33 -0.49 -15.89
N LEU A 32 33.01 -1.42 -16.80
CA LEU A 32 32.21 -2.59 -16.48
C LEU A 32 32.89 -3.45 -15.39
N GLN A 33 34.20 -3.68 -15.49
CA GLN A 33 34.94 -4.43 -14.49
C GLN A 33 34.90 -3.74 -13.12
N GLN A 34 35.04 -2.41 -13.06
CA GLN A 34 34.95 -1.63 -11.83
C GLN A 34 33.55 -1.75 -11.18
N ILE A 35 32.49 -1.65 -11.98
CA ILE A 35 31.11 -1.84 -11.50
C ILE A 35 30.93 -3.25 -10.92
N LYS A 36 31.38 -4.28 -11.65
CA LYS A 36 31.31 -5.69 -11.20
C LYS A 36 32.07 -5.93 -9.91
N SER A 37 33.31 -5.45 -9.80
CA SER A 37 34.12 -5.59 -8.59
C SER A 37 33.46 -4.93 -7.38
N LYS A 38 32.86 -3.75 -7.56
CA LYS A 38 32.14 -3.06 -6.49
C LYS A 38 30.87 -3.82 -6.08
N ALA A 39 30.12 -4.35 -7.06
CA ALA A 39 28.94 -5.18 -6.81
C ALA A 39 29.30 -6.43 -6.00
N VAL A 40 30.35 -7.16 -6.39
CA VAL A 40 30.84 -8.35 -5.67
C VAL A 40 31.20 -8.01 -4.22
N LEU A 41 31.95 -6.93 -4.00
CA LEU A 41 32.29 -6.49 -2.64
C LEU A 41 31.05 -6.16 -1.81
N MET A 42 30.01 -5.58 -2.43
CA MET A 42 28.75 -5.32 -1.76
C MET A 42 28.00 -6.60 -1.41
N SER A 43 27.93 -7.58 -2.32
CA SER A 43 27.32 -8.89 -2.05
C SER A 43 28.02 -9.62 -0.91
N LEU A 44 29.36 -9.56 -0.85
CA LEU A 44 30.13 -10.13 0.25
C LEU A 44 29.84 -9.44 1.59
N LYS A 45 29.78 -8.10 1.61
CA LYS A 45 29.43 -7.34 2.81
C LYS A 45 27.98 -7.58 3.26
N PHE A 46 27.07 -7.70 2.30
CA PHE A 46 25.67 -7.99 2.57
C PHE A 46 25.52 -9.40 3.16
N ALA A 47 26.24 -10.37 2.60
CA ALA A 47 26.32 -11.72 3.13
C ALA A 47 26.88 -11.78 4.54
N ASP A 48 27.99 -11.10 4.83
CA ASP A 48 28.57 -11.06 6.17
C ASP A 48 27.61 -10.47 7.21
N LYS A 49 26.79 -9.49 6.80
CA LYS A 49 25.82 -8.82 7.69
C LYS A 49 24.58 -9.65 7.97
N PHE A 50 24.00 -10.29 6.95
CA PHE A 50 22.65 -10.87 7.04
C PHE A 50 22.62 -12.39 6.89
N TYR A 51 23.66 -13.00 6.34
CA TYR A 51 23.69 -14.42 6.05
C TYR A 51 24.74 -15.17 6.88
N ASN A 52 24.51 -16.46 7.07
CA ASN A 52 25.49 -17.30 7.73
C ASN A 52 26.65 -17.61 6.77
N LYS A 53 27.83 -17.08 7.08
CA LYS A 53 29.09 -17.20 6.32
C LYS A 53 29.53 -18.63 5.94
N TYR A 54 28.95 -19.67 6.55
CA TYR A 54 29.31 -21.07 6.29
C TYR A 54 28.45 -21.76 5.21
N LYS A 55 27.50 -21.06 4.58
CA LYS A 55 26.61 -21.63 3.55
C LYS A 55 26.82 -20.93 2.20
N MET A 56 27.48 -21.60 1.24
CA MET A 56 27.80 -21.01 -0.08
C MET A 56 26.57 -20.52 -0.86
N HIS A 57 25.43 -21.22 -0.81
CA HIS A 57 24.19 -20.77 -1.49
C HIS A 57 23.68 -19.43 -0.97
N LEU A 58 24.08 -19.00 0.24
CA LEU A 58 23.71 -17.69 0.77
C LEU A 58 24.56 -16.54 0.18
N LEU A 59 25.75 -16.82 -0.36
CA LEU A 59 26.54 -15.82 -1.10
C LEU A 59 25.91 -15.51 -2.46
N GLU A 60 25.40 -16.54 -3.12
CA GLU A 60 24.65 -16.41 -4.36
C GLU A 60 23.36 -15.62 -4.14
N GLN A 61 22.60 -15.97 -3.09
CA GLN A 61 21.41 -15.20 -2.70
C GLN A 61 21.74 -13.73 -2.40
N ALA A 62 22.80 -13.46 -1.63
CA ALA A 62 23.23 -12.09 -1.36
C ALA A 62 23.57 -11.31 -2.64
N ALA A 63 24.12 -11.98 -3.66
CA ALA A 63 24.32 -11.35 -4.96
C ALA A 63 23.00 -11.04 -5.67
N TYR A 64 22.03 -11.95 -5.61
CA TYR A 64 20.68 -11.73 -6.17
C TYR A 64 19.94 -10.59 -5.48
N ASP A 65 20.07 -10.48 -4.16
CA ASP A 65 19.53 -9.37 -3.38
C ASP A 65 20.18 -8.05 -3.80
N VAL A 66 21.52 -7.99 -3.87
CA VAL A 66 22.21 -6.76 -4.29
C VAL A 66 21.79 -6.34 -5.70
N ILE A 67 21.64 -7.28 -6.64
CA ILE A 67 21.17 -6.98 -8.00
C ILE A 67 19.74 -6.43 -7.98
N GLY A 68 18.83 -7.08 -7.26
CA GLY A 68 17.43 -6.65 -7.14
C GLY A 68 17.29 -5.28 -6.50
N ILE A 69 17.92 -5.09 -5.33
CA ILE A 69 17.91 -3.83 -4.57
C ILE A 69 18.53 -2.69 -5.40
N THR A 70 19.67 -2.95 -6.04
CA THR A 70 20.33 -1.95 -6.89
C THR A 70 19.43 -1.59 -8.07
N SER A 71 18.81 -2.56 -8.73
CA SER A 71 17.91 -2.32 -9.85
C SER A 71 16.72 -1.45 -9.46
N LEU A 72 16.15 -1.71 -8.27
CA LEU A 72 15.06 -0.91 -7.72
C LEU A 72 15.45 0.55 -7.52
N GLY A 73 16.56 0.77 -6.80
CA GLY A 73 17.02 2.13 -6.52
C GLY A 73 17.55 2.84 -7.75
N LEU A 74 18.17 2.12 -8.70
CA LEU A 74 18.65 2.69 -9.95
C LEU A 74 17.49 3.20 -10.79
N ARG A 75 16.43 2.40 -10.91
CA ARG A 75 15.20 2.79 -11.60
C ARG A 75 14.56 4.02 -10.96
N ALA A 76 14.52 4.08 -9.63
CA ALA A 76 13.95 5.22 -8.91
C ALA A 76 14.81 6.50 -8.96
N LEU A 77 16.12 6.39 -9.12
CA LEU A 77 17.01 7.56 -9.25
C LEU A 77 17.03 8.15 -10.66
N SER A 78 16.58 7.38 -11.65
CA SER A 78 16.64 7.73 -13.07
C SER A 78 15.26 7.88 -13.69
N ASP A 79 14.18 7.72 -12.92
CA ASP A 79 12.81 7.61 -13.42
C ASP A 79 12.65 6.55 -14.54
N GLY A 80 13.47 5.50 -14.49
CA GLY A 80 13.53 4.44 -15.51
C GLY A 80 14.32 4.80 -16.77
N ASP A 81 14.92 5.98 -16.84
CA ASP A 81 15.79 6.39 -17.95
C ASP A 81 17.15 5.67 -17.89
N GLN A 82 17.47 4.91 -18.93
CA GLN A 82 18.67 4.08 -18.96
C GLN A 82 19.97 4.91 -19.07
N GLN A 83 19.94 6.10 -19.70
CA GLN A 83 21.10 6.98 -19.79
C GLN A 83 21.41 7.64 -18.44
N GLN A 84 20.39 8.15 -17.75
CA GLN A 84 20.54 8.69 -16.40
C GLN A 84 20.99 7.62 -15.42
N ALA A 85 20.46 6.40 -15.56
CA ALA A 85 20.91 5.24 -14.78
C ALA A 85 22.40 4.94 -15.02
N LEU A 86 22.86 4.94 -16.28
CA LEU A 86 24.28 4.74 -16.59
C LEU A 86 25.14 5.85 -15.96
N GLN A 87 24.73 7.11 -16.03
CA GLN A 87 25.44 8.22 -15.39
C GLN A 87 25.55 8.01 -13.87
N ALA A 88 24.49 7.53 -13.21
CA ALA A 88 24.51 7.20 -11.80
C ALA A 88 25.53 6.08 -11.49
N LEU A 89 25.61 5.04 -12.34
CA LEU A 89 26.57 3.94 -12.17
C LEU A 89 28.03 4.35 -12.38
N LEU A 90 28.28 5.35 -13.25
CA LEU A 90 29.62 5.88 -13.53
C LEU A 90 30.07 6.97 -12.56
N SER A 91 29.20 7.40 -11.63
CA SER A 91 29.55 8.34 -10.57
C SER A 91 30.54 7.74 -9.56
N GLN A 92 31.13 8.58 -8.70
CA GLN A 92 32.04 8.12 -7.64
C GLN A 92 31.39 7.11 -6.69
N GLU A 93 30.12 7.32 -6.35
CA GLU A 93 29.34 6.41 -5.51
C GLU A 93 29.00 5.12 -6.27
N GLY A 94 28.88 5.18 -7.59
CA GLY A 94 28.59 4.05 -8.47
C GLY A 94 27.42 3.23 -7.96
N ILE A 95 27.57 1.90 -7.94
CA ILE A 95 26.51 0.97 -7.53
C ILE A 95 26.03 1.13 -6.07
N VAL A 96 26.80 1.80 -5.21
CA VAL A 96 26.44 1.98 -3.78
C VAL A 96 25.23 2.88 -3.61
N LYS A 97 25.15 3.99 -4.37
CA LYS A 97 24.05 4.96 -4.24
C LYS A 97 22.70 4.34 -4.66
N PRO A 98 22.57 3.68 -5.83
CA PRO A 98 21.36 2.95 -6.18
C PRO A 98 21.00 1.88 -5.15
N PHE A 99 21.96 1.11 -4.65
CA PHE A 99 21.68 0.13 -3.60
C PHE A 99 21.10 0.77 -2.33
N GLN A 100 21.70 1.86 -1.84
CA GLN A 100 21.20 2.57 -0.66
C GLN A 100 19.78 3.12 -0.88
N LYS A 101 19.52 3.68 -2.08
CA LYS A 101 18.17 4.13 -2.44
C LYS A 101 17.18 2.96 -2.43
N GLY A 102 17.50 1.85 -3.10
CA GLY A 102 16.65 0.67 -3.13
C GLY A 102 16.38 0.11 -1.73
N TRP A 103 17.40 0.02 -0.89
CA TRP A 103 17.26 -0.42 0.50
C TRP A 103 16.33 0.49 1.31
N SER A 104 16.47 1.82 1.15
CA SER A 104 15.60 2.78 1.83
C SER A 104 14.14 2.66 1.37
N MET A 105 13.91 2.40 0.09
CA MET A 105 12.58 2.18 -0.47
C MET A 105 11.94 0.93 0.12
N LEU A 106 12.67 -0.20 0.15
CA LEU A 106 12.18 -1.43 0.78
C LEU A 106 11.89 -1.25 2.27
N SER A 107 12.79 -0.58 2.99
CA SER A 107 12.63 -0.33 4.43
C SER A 107 11.39 0.52 4.74
N ALA A 108 11.08 1.50 3.88
CA ALA A 108 9.93 2.38 4.07
C ALA A 108 8.59 1.65 3.94
N VAL A 109 8.46 0.74 2.97
CA VAL A 109 7.20 0.02 2.70
C VAL A 109 7.05 -1.28 3.49
N SER A 110 8.12 -1.75 4.12
CA SER A 110 8.14 -3.01 4.87
C SER A 110 7.28 -2.93 6.13
N ARG A 111 6.45 -3.94 6.34
CA ARG A 111 5.63 -4.05 7.55
C ARG A 111 6.44 -4.67 8.67
N LYS A 112 6.54 -3.97 9.80
CA LYS A 112 7.04 -4.56 11.04
C LYS A 112 5.95 -5.48 11.61
N THR A 113 6.17 -6.79 11.53
CA THR A 113 5.28 -7.75 12.20
C THR A 113 5.68 -7.83 13.68
N PRO A 114 4.79 -7.49 14.63
CA PRO A 114 5.10 -7.60 16.06
C PRO A 114 5.54 -9.02 16.41
N GLY A 115 6.67 -9.16 17.11
CA GLY A 115 7.19 -10.46 17.55
C GLY A 115 7.94 -11.27 16.48
N LYS A 116 8.02 -10.81 15.22
CA LYS A 116 8.81 -11.46 14.17
C LYS A 116 9.96 -10.56 13.74
N ASN A 117 11.16 -10.85 14.23
CA ASN A 117 12.36 -10.15 13.80
C ASN A 117 12.72 -10.64 12.38
N SER A 118 12.69 -9.74 11.40
CA SER A 118 13.24 -10.03 10.08
C SER A 118 14.75 -10.24 10.19
N LEU A 119 15.28 -11.20 9.44
CA LEU A 119 16.73 -11.38 9.28
C LEU A 119 17.38 -10.11 8.73
N TYR A 120 16.63 -9.31 7.98
CA TYR A 120 17.09 -8.13 7.24
C TYR A 120 16.81 -6.81 7.99
N GLY A 121 16.59 -6.89 9.30
CA GLY A 121 16.31 -5.71 10.14
C GLY A 121 14.93 -5.13 9.87
N GLU A 122 14.86 -3.99 9.18
CA GLU A 122 13.60 -3.29 8.88
C GLU A 122 12.95 -3.73 7.56
N VAL A 123 13.67 -4.49 6.73
CA VAL A 123 13.17 -4.95 5.43
C VAL A 123 12.41 -6.26 5.60
N ASP A 124 11.21 -6.35 5.03
CA ASP A 124 10.41 -7.57 4.97
C ASP A 124 11.09 -8.63 4.09
N GLU A 125 11.22 -9.85 4.62
CA GLU A 125 11.91 -10.95 3.95
C GLU A 125 11.20 -11.41 2.68
N GLN A 126 9.86 -11.44 2.67
CA GLN A 126 9.11 -11.88 1.48
C GLN A 126 9.22 -10.84 0.37
N LEU A 127 9.12 -9.56 0.71
CA LEU A 127 9.32 -8.47 -0.24
C LEU A 127 10.75 -8.49 -0.81
N LEU A 128 11.77 -8.71 0.03
CA LEU A 128 13.15 -8.82 -0.45
C LEU A 128 13.27 -9.98 -1.44
N GLN A 129 12.77 -11.17 -1.10
CA GLN A 129 12.80 -12.34 -1.99
C GLN A 129 12.14 -12.10 -3.35
N GLN A 130 11.05 -11.34 -3.40
CA GLN A 130 10.36 -10.97 -4.65
C GLN A 130 11.16 -9.96 -5.49
N VAL A 131 11.99 -9.15 -4.85
CA VAL A 131 12.82 -8.12 -5.51
C VAL A 131 14.15 -8.70 -5.97
N SER A 132 14.69 -9.68 -5.26
CA SER A 132 15.95 -10.35 -5.61
C SER A 132 15.88 -11.02 -6.98
N SER A 133 16.97 -10.97 -7.72
CA SER A 133 17.02 -11.50 -9.09
C SER A 133 18.42 -11.95 -9.49
N PRO A 134 18.56 -13.06 -10.22
CA PRO A 134 19.80 -13.34 -10.93
C PRO A 134 20.04 -12.28 -12.02
N PRO A 135 21.31 -12.01 -12.38
CA PRO A 135 21.66 -10.97 -13.35
C PRO A 135 21.21 -11.31 -14.78
N ASP A 136 21.00 -12.58 -15.07
CA ASP A 136 20.63 -13.15 -16.37
C ASP A 136 19.16 -13.61 -16.43
N ALA A 137 18.33 -13.21 -15.45
CA ALA A 137 16.89 -13.43 -15.49
C ALA A 137 16.29 -12.89 -16.80
N GLU A 138 15.33 -13.61 -17.38
CA GLU A 138 14.60 -13.16 -18.56
C GLU A 138 13.60 -12.04 -18.20
N ASP A 139 12.94 -12.17 -17.06
CA ASP A 139 12.01 -11.18 -16.51
C ASP A 139 12.40 -10.81 -15.09
N TRP A 140 12.02 -9.59 -14.67
CA TRP A 140 12.21 -9.14 -13.30
C TRP A 140 10.92 -8.54 -12.70
N PRO A 141 10.19 -9.32 -11.89
CA PRO A 141 8.94 -8.85 -11.26
C PRO A 141 9.18 -7.90 -10.08
N GLY A 142 10.44 -7.68 -9.67
CA GLY A 142 10.77 -6.92 -8.46
C GLY A 142 10.26 -5.48 -8.45
N TRP A 143 10.19 -4.82 -9.61
CA TRP A 143 9.58 -3.49 -9.70
C TRP A 143 8.08 -3.51 -9.36
N HIS A 144 7.34 -4.46 -9.92
CA HIS A 144 5.91 -4.62 -9.65
C HIS A 144 5.66 -5.02 -8.19
N ALA A 145 6.45 -5.95 -7.65
CA ALA A 145 6.38 -6.35 -6.24
C ALA A 145 6.54 -5.15 -5.30
N TYR A 146 7.53 -4.28 -5.57
CA TYR A 146 7.69 -3.04 -4.83
C TYR A 146 6.49 -2.09 -4.98
N GLN A 147 5.97 -1.89 -6.20
CA GLN A 147 4.80 -1.02 -6.42
C GLN A 147 3.56 -1.51 -5.67
N GLN A 148 3.34 -2.82 -5.63
CA GLN A 148 2.27 -3.43 -4.87
C GLN A 148 2.46 -3.18 -3.36
N ALA A 149 3.67 -3.40 -2.83
CA ALA A 149 3.98 -3.13 -1.42
C ALA A 149 3.82 -1.64 -1.06
N LEU A 150 4.21 -0.73 -1.96
CA LEU A 150 4.04 0.71 -1.79
C LEU A 150 2.56 1.12 -1.74
N THR A 151 1.76 0.59 -2.66
CA THR A 151 0.30 0.85 -2.70
C THR A 151 -0.35 0.41 -1.39
N GLU A 152 0.00 -0.79 -0.95
CA GLU A 152 -0.52 -1.37 0.27
C GLU A 152 -0.05 -0.60 1.53
N HIS A 153 1.19 -0.11 1.54
CA HIS A 153 1.71 0.77 2.58
C HIS A 153 0.95 2.10 2.65
N HIS A 154 0.72 2.75 1.50
CA HIS A 154 -0.07 3.98 1.43
C HIS A 154 -1.51 3.76 1.91
N ARG A 155 -2.13 2.63 1.57
CA ARG A 155 -3.46 2.25 2.06
C ARG A 155 -3.50 2.15 3.59
N HIS A 156 -2.49 1.52 4.19
CA HIS A 156 -2.36 1.41 5.64
C HIS A 156 -2.19 2.78 6.30
N GLN A 157 -1.33 3.63 5.76
CA GLN A 157 -1.15 4.99 6.26
C GLN A 157 -2.43 5.82 6.14
N ALA A 158 -3.13 5.74 5.01
CA ALA A 158 -4.39 6.42 4.78
C ALA A 158 -5.46 5.99 5.80
N MET A 159 -5.59 4.70 6.07
CA MET A 159 -6.49 4.18 7.10
C MET A 159 -6.13 4.70 8.50
N GLN A 160 -4.84 4.70 8.85
CA GLN A 160 -4.39 5.24 10.14
C GLN A 160 -4.70 6.73 10.28
N LEU A 161 -4.48 7.52 9.22
CA LEU A 161 -4.80 8.95 9.20
C LEU A 161 -6.30 9.20 9.34
N LEU A 162 -7.15 8.47 8.60
CA LEU A 162 -8.61 8.55 8.72
C LEU A 162 -9.05 8.27 10.16
N ARG A 163 -8.51 7.20 10.76
CA ARG A 163 -8.78 6.81 12.15
C ARG A 163 -8.37 7.92 13.14
N GLN A 164 -7.16 8.45 13.02
CA GLN A 164 -6.65 9.49 13.93
C GLN A 164 -7.45 10.81 13.81
N GLN A 165 -7.77 11.21 12.58
CA GLN A 165 -8.44 12.47 12.31
C GLN A 165 -9.92 12.41 12.72
N PHE A 166 -10.63 11.37 12.28
CA PHE A 166 -12.09 11.39 12.28
C PHE A 166 -12.75 10.52 13.34
N TYR A 167 -12.05 9.57 13.98
CA TYR A 167 -12.64 8.75 15.03
C TYR A 167 -12.35 9.32 16.41
N GLN A 168 -13.29 9.15 17.35
CA GLN A 168 -13.05 9.50 18.74
C GLN A 168 -12.26 8.41 19.49
N LYS A 169 -12.50 7.13 19.16
CA LYS A 169 -11.76 6.01 19.72
C LYS A 169 -10.32 6.04 19.20
N GLN A 170 -9.34 5.89 20.09
CA GLN A 170 -7.92 5.87 19.73
C GLN A 170 -7.33 4.46 19.71
N VAL A 171 -8.00 3.50 20.35
CA VAL A 171 -7.59 2.09 20.38
C VAL A 171 -8.50 1.30 19.45
N PHE A 172 -7.95 0.79 18.36
CA PHE A 172 -8.66 -0.04 17.41
C PHE A 172 -8.30 -1.50 17.65
N ASP A 173 -9.26 -2.39 17.41
CA ASP A 173 -8.97 -3.83 17.48
C ASP A 173 -8.06 -4.21 16.31
N GLU A 174 -6.97 -4.94 16.60
CA GLU A 174 -6.02 -5.41 15.59
C GLU A 174 -6.63 -6.54 14.73
N PHE A 175 -7.71 -7.17 15.20
CA PHE A 175 -8.44 -8.22 14.49
C PHE A 175 -9.60 -7.67 13.62
N GLU A 176 -9.88 -6.37 13.69
CA GLU A 176 -10.85 -5.70 12.83
C GLU A 176 -10.25 -5.45 11.44
N HIS A 177 -10.55 -6.36 10.50
CA HIS A 177 -10.12 -6.27 9.10
C HIS A 177 -11.06 -5.39 8.26
N PHE A 178 -10.92 -4.07 8.36
CA PHE A 178 -11.61 -3.14 7.45
C PHE A 178 -10.74 -2.77 6.26
N SER A 179 -11.38 -2.67 5.10
CA SER A 179 -10.83 -2.02 3.93
C SER A 179 -10.79 -0.49 4.11
N LEU A 180 -9.97 0.18 3.30
CA LEU A 180 -9.92 1.63 3.25
C LEU A 180 -11.29 2.24 2.90
N GLU A 181 -12.02 1.62 1.97
CA GLU A 181 -13.36 2.08 1.59
C GLU A 181 -14.34 2.00 2.75
N GLU A 182 -14.31 0.93 3.55
CA GLU A 182 -15.21 0.80 4.70
C GLU A 182 -14.92 1.85 5.77
N VAL A 183 -13.64 2.10 6.07
CA VAL A 183 -13.24 3.15 7.02
C VAL A 183 -13.67 4.53 6.50
N LEU A 184 -13.44 4.83 5.22
CA LEU A 184 -13.87 6.11 4.65
C LEU A 184 -15.40 6.25 4.64
N ALA A 185 -16.11 5.19 4.28
CA ALA A 185 -17.56 5.17 4.20
C ALA A 185 -18.22 5.46 5.55
N GLU A 186 -17.71 4.86 6.64
CA GLU A 186 -18.18 5.14 7.99
C GLU A 186 -17.95 6.61 8.36
N VAL A 187 -16.76 7.16 8.07
CA VAL A 187 -16.44 8.57 8.29
C VAL A 187 -17.40 9.49 7.54
N VAL A 188 -17.58 9.25 6.23
CA VAL A 188 -18.44 10.09 5.38
C VAL A 188 -19.89 10.05 5.86
N LEU A 189 -20.45 8.86 6.08
CA LEU A 189 -21.85 8.70 6.48
C LEU A 189 -22.11 9.27 7.87
N TYR A 190 -21.25 8.93 8.85
CA TYR A 190 -21.42 9.42 10.21
C TYR A 190 -21.34 10.94 10.23
N ARG A 191 -20.35 11.55 9.56
CA ARG A 191 -20.21 13.01 9.51
C ARG A 191 -21.38 13.67 8.79
N ALA A 192 -21.86 13.09 7.69
CA ALA A 192 -23.00 13.61 6.95
C ALA A 192 -24.28 13.64 7.81
N ILE A 193 -24.50 12.60 8.61
CA ILE A 193 -25.69 12.46 9.48
C ILE A 193 -25.54 13.28 10.76
N CYS A 194 -24.34 13.31 11.35
CA CYS A 194 -24.06 13.89 12.66
C CYS A 194 -23.42 15.29 12.59
N SER A 195 -23.61 16.02 11.49
CA SER A 195 -23.16 17.42 11.35
C SER A 195 -21.64 17.62 11.55
N GLY A 196 -20.83 16.71 11.03
CA GLY A 196 -19.36 16.82 11.06
C GLY A 196 -18.71 16.37 12.38
N ASP A 197 -19.44 15.68 13.26
CA ASP A 197 -18.87 15.08 14.47
C ASP A 197 -17.83 13.99 14.16
N LYS A 198 -16.95 13.72 15.13
CA LYS A 198 -16.08 12.53 15.09
C LYS A 198 -16.90 11.25 15.23
N VAL A 199 -16.51 10.21 14.50
CA VAL A 199 -17.14 8.88 14.48
C VAL A 199 -17.14 8.27 15.88
N ARG A 200 -18.32 7.78 16.28
CA ARG A 200 -18.60 7.07 17.53
C ARG A 200 -19.51 5.87 17.24
N GLN A 201 -19.48 4.87 18.11
CA GLN A 201 -20.39 3.72 18.07
C GLN A 201 -21.74 4.04 18.74
N ASP A 202 -22.35 5.17 18.38
CA ASP A 202 -23.63 5.64 18.95
C ASP A 202 -24.67 6.00 17.89
N LEU A 203 -24.38 5.77 16.60
CA LEU A 203 -25.24 6.23 15.51
C LEU A 203 -26.67 5.71 15.64
N LYS A 204 -26.89 4.44 16.01
CA LYS A 204 -28.24 3.89 16.25
C LYS A 204 -29.06 4.71 17.25
N LYS A 205 -28.41 5.19 18.33
CA LYS A 205 -29.06 6.00 19.37
C LYS A 205 -29.35 7.41 18.87
N ARG A 206 -28.38 8.00 18.17
CA ARG A 206 -28.50 9.36 17.61
C ARG A 206 -29.50 9.46 16.48
N LEU A 207 -29.57 8.45 15.62
CA LEU A 207 -30.42 8.41 14.44
C LEU A 207 -31.90 8.63 14.79
N ARG A 208 -32.37 8.13 15.93
CA ARG A 208 -33.75 8.39 16.42
C ARG A 208 -34.08 9.88 16.55
N GLN A 209 -33.08 10.72 16.82
CA GLN A 209 -33.24 12.15 17.10
C GLN A 209 -32.87 13.05 15.92
N ILE A 210 -32.33 12.49 14.84
CA ILE A 210 -31.83 13.27 13.69
C ILE A 210 -32.91 13.39 12.62
N ASN A 211 -33.19 14.59 12.13
CA ASN A 211 -34.08 14.76 10.99
C ASN A 211 -33.30 14.55 9.68
N LEU A 212 -33.51 13.42 9.00
CA LEU A 212 -32.85 13.11 7.74
C LEU A 212 -33.48 13.92 6.60
N ALA A 213 -32.71 14.84 6.00
CA ALA A 213 -33.22 15.69 4.94
C ALA A 213 -33.26 14.97 3.58
N GLU A 214 -34.31 15.19 2.79
CA GLU A 214 -34.51 14.50 1.51
C GLU A 214 -33.35 14.72 0.51
N HIS A 215 -32.76 15.91 0.49
CA HIS A 215 -31.64 16.22 -0.40
C HIS A 215 -30.36 15.42 -0.09
N TRP A 216 -30.24 14.81 1.09
CA TRP A 216 -29.09 13.95 1.44
C TRP A 216 -29.08 12.65 0.63
N PHE A 217 -30.24 12.20 0.15
CA PHE A 217 -30.41 10.95 -0.60
C PHE A 217 -30.09 11.14 -2.09
N SER A 218 -28.96 11.78 -2.39
CA SER A 218 -28.46 11.98 -3.74
C SER A 218 -26.97 11.65 -3.84
N GLU A 219 -26.54 11.10 -4.97
CA GLU A 219 -25.13 10.82 -5.21
C GLU A 219 -24.29 12.09 -5.16
N THR A 220 -24.81 13.20 -5.69
CA THR A 220 -24.15 14.51 -5.65
C THR A 220 -23.86 14.97 -4.23
N TYR A 221 -24.82 14.80 -3.30
CA TYR A 221 -24.60 15.16 -1.90
C TYR A 221 -23.48 14.31 -1.28
N LEU A 222 -23.52 12.98 -1.50
CA LEU A 222 -22.53 12.07 -0.94
C LEU A 222 -21.12 12.26 -1.53
N LEU A 223 -21.03 12.62 -2.81
CA LEU A 223 -19.78 13.05 -3.44
C LEU A 223 -19.22 14.31 -2.76
N LEU A 224 -20.05 15.32 -2.52
CA LEU A 224 -19.63 16.54 -1.82
C LEU A 224 -19.17 16.25 -0.38
N GLN A 225 -19.86 15.36 0.34
CA GLN A 225 -19.45 14.96 1.69
C GLN A 225 -18.14 14.17 1.69
N THR A 226 -17.94 13.32 0.68
CA THR A 226 -16.68 12.58 0.51
C THR A 226 -15.53 13.54 0.24
N GLU A 227 -15.70 14.50 -0.66
CA GLU A 227 -14.68 15.52 -0.94
C GLU A 227 -14.41 16.43 0.26
N ALA A 228 -15.43 16.78 1.06
CA ALA A 228 -15.25 17.52 2.29
C ALA A 228 -14.34 16.77 3.27
N VAL A 229 -14.57 15.47 3.48
CA VAL A 229 -13.70 14.60 4.31
C VAL A 229 -12.29 14.54 3.76
N LEU A 230 -12.12 14.31 2.45
CA LEU A 230 -10.80 14.19 1.83
C LEU A 230 -10.02 15.51 1.85
N SER A 231 -10.70 16.66 1.85
CA SER A 231 -10.06 17.99 1.92
C SER A 231 -9.41 18.30 3.27
N GLU A 232 -9.80 17.58 4.33
CA GLU A 232 -9.19 17.71 5.66
C GLU A 232 -7.92 16.84 5.82
N LEU A 233 -7.54 16.06 4.80
CA LEU A 233 -6.34 15.22 4.79
C LEU A 233 -5.20 15.86 3.97
N PRO A 234 -3.93 15.46 4.18
CA PRO A 234 -2.83 15.86 3.30
C PRO A 234 -3.10 15.48 1.84
N ALA A 235 -2.73 16.36 0.90
CA ALA A 235 -3.10 16.24 -0.52
C ALA A 235 -2.67 14.91 -1.16
N GLU A 236 -1.48 14.41 -0.83
CA GLU A 236 -0.95 13.15 -1.36
C GLU A 236 -1.78 11.94 -0.89
N ASN A 237 -2.15 11.90 0.39
CA ASN A 237 -3.00 10.85 0.95
C ASN A 237 -4.41 10.92 0.37
N ALA A 238 -4.98 12.12 0.24
CA ALA A 238 -6.29 12.30 -0.37
C ALA A 238 -6.30 11.83 -1.83
N ALA A 239 -5.25 12.11 -2.62
CA ALA A 239 -5.12 11.64 -3.99
C ALA A 239 -5.00 10.11 -4.07
N ALA A 240 -4.20 9.49 -3.18
CA ALA A 240 -4.07 8.04 -3.10
C ALA A 240 -5.40 7.36 -2.75
N ILE A 241 -6.15 7.90 -1.77
CA ILE A 241 -7.47 7.38 -1.40
C ILE A 241 -8.41 7.46 -2.61
N ARG A 242 -8.48 8.59 -3.31
CA ARG A 242 -9.35 8.74 -4.50
C ARG A 242 -9.05 7.71 -5.59
N ALA A 243 -7.77 7.42 -5.83
CA ALA A 243 -7.36 6.44 -6.84
C ALA A 243 -7.79 5.01 -6.47
N ASP A 244 -7.89 4.71 -5.17
CA ASP A 244 -8.28 3.40 -4.65
C ASP A 244 -9.81 3.22 -4.50
N LEU A 245 -10.62 4.28 -4.64
CA LEU A 245 -12.08 4.18 -4.54
C LEU A 245 -12.67 3.47 -5.77
N GLY A 246 -13.46 2.43 -5.50
CA GLY A 246 -14.21 1.69 -6.49
C GLY A 246 -15.40 2.47 -7.04
N GLN A 247 -15.79 2.15 -8.27
CA GLN A 247 -16.93 2.74 -8.98
C GLN A 247 -18.28 2.63 -8.23
N HIS A 248 -18.38 1.73 -7.26
CA HIS A 248 -19.60 1.48 -6.48
C HIS A 248 -19.60 2.12 -5.09
N PHE A 249 -18.56 2.88 -4.73
CA PHE A 249 -18.43 3.51 -3.42
C PHE A 249 -19.63 4.42 -3.10
N ILE A 250 -19.90 5.42 -3.95
CA ILE A 250 -21.02 6.37 -3.74
C ILE A 250 -22.40 5.67 -3.78
N PRO A 251 -22.70 4.79 -4.75
CA PRO A 251 -23.92 3.98 -4.71
C PRO A 251 -24.06 3.13 -3.45
N ALA A 252 -22.97 2.62 -2.89
CA ALA A 252 -23.00 1.89 -1.62
C ALA A 252 -23.35 2.82 -0.44
N LEU A 253 -22.74 4.01 -0.36
CA LEU A 253 -23.11 5.01 0.66
C LEU A 253 -24.59 5.38 0.58
N LEU A 254 -25.13 5.57 -0.62
CA LEU A 254 -26.53 5.91 -0.82
C LEU A 254 -27.46 4.80 -0.32
N ARG A 255 -27.15 3.54 -0.62
CA ARG A 255 -27.89 2.38 -0.11
C ARG A 255 -27.85 2.32 1.43
N THR A 256 -26.69 2.58 2.03
CA THR A 256 -26.54 2.61 3.49
C THR A 256 -27.32 3.77 4.13
N LEU A 257 -27.35 4.94 3.50
CA LEU A 257 -28.13 6.08 3.97
C LEU A 257 -29.65 5.81 3.86
N GLN A 258 -30.09 5.17 2.77
CA GLN A 258 -31.47 4.71 2.61
C GLN A 258 -31.85 3.71 3.70
N PHE A 259 -30.98 2.75 4.00
CA PHE A 259 -31.16 1.86 5.14
C PHE A 259 -31.33 2.63 6.45
N CYS A 260 -30.52 3.67 6.72
CA CYS A 260 -30.66 4.48 7.93
C CYS A 260 -32.05 5.13 8.04
N ARG A 261 -32.60 5.62 6.93
CA ARG A 261 -33.96 6.19 6.91
C ARG A 261 -35.02 5.14 7.23
N ASP A 262 -34.93 3.97 6.59
CA ASP A 262 -35.91 2.91 6.77
C ASP A 262 -35.82 2.32 8.20
N TYR A 263 -34.60 2.21 8.73
CA TYR A 263 -34.33 1.84 10.12
C TYR A 263 -34.90 2.86 11.12
N GLN A 264 -34.71 4.16 10.87
CA GLN A 264 -35.28 5.22 11.69
C GLN A 264 -36.81 5.17 11.71
N SER A 265 -37.43 4.98 10.55
CA SER A 265 -38.89 4.82 10.43
C SER A 265 -39.38 3.62 11.24
N LEU A 266 -38.67 2.49 11.17
CA LEU A 266 -38.99 1.30 11.94
C LEU A 266 -38.85 1.54 13.46
N GLN A 267 -37.80 2.24 13.91
CA GLN A 267 -37.62 2.63 15.31
C GLN A 267 -38.74 3.56 15.82
N GLN A 268 -39.26 4.45 14.96
CA GLN A 268 -40.37 5.35 15.32
C GLN A 268 -41.70 4.62 15.49
N THR A 269 -41.85 3.42 14.90
CA THR A 269 -43.02 2.55 15.09
C THR A 269 -42.95 1.68 16.37
N ASP A 270 -42.01 1.96 17.27
CA ASP A 270 -41.72 1.17 18.49
C ASP A 270 -41.56 -0.34 18.18
N ALA A 271 -40.88 -0.65 17.08
CA ALA A 271 -40.54 -2.02 16.69
C ALA A 271 -39.73 -2.72 17.80
N THR A 272 -39.99 -4.02 18.00
CA THR A 272 -39.23 -4.81 18.98
C THR A 272 -37.76 -4.95 18.57
N PRO A 273 -36.84 -5.15 19.52
CA PRO A 273 -35.42 -5.37 19.23
C PRO A 273 -35.19 -6.47 18.18
N GLU A 274 -35.92 -7.59 18.28
CA GLU A 274 -35.80 -8.72 17.35
C GLU A 274 -36.20 -8.34 15.91
N LYS A 275 -37.16 -7.41 15.76
CA LYS A 275 -37.59 -6.92 14.45
C LYS A 275 -36.54 -5.98 13.83
N LEU A 276 -35.86 -5.18 14.66
CA LEU A 276 -34.74 -4.35 14.23
C LEU A 276 -33.54 -5.22 13.83
N ASP A 277 -33.22 -6.24 14.64
CA ASP A 277 -32.13 -7.18 14.35
C ASP A 277 -32.41 -7.99 13.08
N ALA A 278 -33.64 -8.48 12.89
CA ALA A 278 -34.04 -9.18 11.66
C ALA A 278 -33.94 -8.27 10.42
N PHE A 279 -34.23 -6.98 10.57
CA PHE A 279 -34.07 -6.00 9.50
C PHE A 279 -32.60 -5.78 9.15
N GLU A 280 -31.71 -5.68 10.15
CA GLU A 280 -30.26 -5.59 9.95
C GLU A 280 -29.70 -6.82 9.22
N HIS A 281 -30.07 -8.02 9.66
CA HIS A 281 -29.64 -9.28 9.05
C HIS A 281 -30.11 -9.41 7.60
N LYS A 282 -31.36 -9.02 7.30
CA LYS A 282 -31.93 -9.09 5.94
C LYS A 282 -31.17 -8.22 4.95
N HIS A 283 -30.63 -7.09 5.40
CA HIS A 283 -29.85 -6.18 4.57
C HIS A 283 -28.36 -6.55 4.50
N GLY A 284 -27.94 -7.68 5.10
CA GLY A 284 -26.59 -8.22 4.99
C GLY A 284 -25.53 -7.36 5.68
N LEU A 285 -25.93 -6.55 6.66
CA LEU A 285 -25.04 -5.62 7.35
C LEU A 285 -24.24 -6.37 8.42
N GLN A 286 -23.24 -7.13 8.00
CA GLN A 286 -22.30 -7.83 8.88
C GLN A 286 -21.17 -6.89 9.38
N SER A 287 -21.51 -5.81 10.11
CA SER A 287 -20.57 -4.85 10.78
C SER A 287 -19.62 -4.05 9.83
N PRO A 288 -19.03 -2.88 10.16
CA PRO A 288 -19.29 -1.78 11.09
C PRO A 288 -19.29 -0.44 10.34
N LEU A 289 -19.85 -0.36 9.12
CA LEU A 289 -19.95 0.90 8.38
C LEU A 289 -20.66 2.04 9.16
N LEU A 290 -21.30 1.69 10.29
CA LEU A 290 -21.97 2.59 11.23
C LEU A 290 -21.70 2.20 12.70
N GLY A 291 -20.65 1.42 12.97
CA GLY A 291 -20.32 0.95 14.31
C GLY A 291 -21.45 0.14 14.96
N TRP A 292 -22.11 -0.74 14.21
CA TRP A 292 -23.14 -1.64 14.74
C TRP A 292 -22.53 -2.92 15.29
N PRO A 293 -22.38 -3.06 16.61
CA PRO A 293 -21.95 -4.33 17.16
C PRO A 293 -23.05 -5.37 16.92
N HIS A 294 -22.66 -6.55 16.44
CA HIS A 294 -23.51 -7.76 16.46
C HIS A 294 -23.82 -8.22 17.90
N TYR A 295 -23.04 -7.72 18.86
CA TYR A 295 -23.20 -8.00 20.29
C TYR A 295 -22.87 -6.74 21.09
N LEU A 296 -23.88 -5.90 21.34
CA LEU A 296 -23.93 -5.18 22.61
C LEU A 296 -24.85 -5.97 23.54
N GLU A 297 -24.31 -7.05 24.08
CA GLU A 297 -24.72 -7.45 25.43
C GLU A 297 -23.93 -6.59 26.42
N LEU A 298 -24.70 -5.96 27.31
CA LEU A 298 -24.35 -5.18 28.53
C LEU A 298 -24.08 -3.68 28.35
#